data_AF-A0A0P9DAC2-F1
#
_entry.id   AF-A0A0P9DAC2-F1
#
_cell.length_a   1.000
_cell.length_b   1.000
_cell.length_c   1.000
_cell.angle_alpha   90.00
_cell.angle_beta   90.00
_cell.angle_gamma   90.00
#
_symmetry.space_group_name_H-M   'P 1'
#
loop_
_entity.id
_entity.type
_entity.pdbx_description
1 polymer ?
#
loop_
_entity_poly.entity_id
_entity_poly.type
_entity_poly.pdbx_seq_one_letter_code
_entity_poly.pdbx_strand_id
1 'polypeptide(L)'
;MSADIPQPVQQVLNAYISLVNDALPGLLAGLYLHGSLALGAYNPGLSDIDFIAITSRRCTPSDIDTLRVVHHMLIERYPQAQLEGSYLQWHDLGRSEDTIPPHPHIHDGIVHASGYHDINAVTWWVLKHRGIAVLGPSPHHFAIQVDLDDLLGRMHHNLNTYWVRFTTEPRRMAWLLDDYGIQWAVLGVLRQFYTFRERAITSKTAAGMYALAYTPRQWHQLIQEAVNIRMGSRASLYRSRIVRAIEARAFLQLIIAACKKVDGS
;
A
#
# COMPACT_ATOMS: atom_id res chain seq x y z
N MET A 1 -2.01 9.74 18.64
CA MET A 1 -2.32 8.33 18.99
C MET A 1 -1.47 7.47 18.09
N SER A 2 -0.48 6.73 18.62
CA SER A 2 0.19 5.70 17.81
C SER A 2 -0.86 4.66 17.45
N ALA A 3 -0.92 4.24 16.18
CA ALA A 3 -1.78 3.14 15.81
C ALA A 3 -1.25 1.88 16.53
N ASP A 4 -2.08 1.27 17.38
CA ASP A 4 -1.71 0.02 18.03
C ASP A 4 -1.61 -1.08 16.96
N ILE A 5 -0.43 -1.70 16.86
CA ILE A 5 -0.21 -2.82 15.96
C ILE A 5 -1.12 -3.98 16.42
N PRO A 6 -1.97 -4.57 15.57
CA PRO A 6 -2.81 -5.70 15.97
C PRO A 6 -1.97 -6.86 16.53
N GLN A 7 -2.44 -7.52 17.59
CA GLN A 7 -1.70 -8.60 18.26
C GLN A 7 -1.21 -9.70 17.30
N PRO A 8 -2.01 -10.21 16.32
CA PRO A 8 -1.49 -11.19 15.37
C PRO A 8 -0.32 -10.67 14.54
N VAL A 9 -0.33 -9.38 14.17
CA VAL A 9 0.78 -8.74 13.44
C VAL A 9 2.00 -8.60 14.33
N GLN A 10 1.83 -8.25 15.62
CA GLN A 10 2.94 -8.21 16.57
C GLN A 10 3.63 -9.59 16.70
N GLN A 11 2.87 -10.68 16.73
CA GLN A 11 3.43 -12.04 16.79
C GLN A 11 4.29 -12.37 15.57
N VAL A 12 3.82 -11.99 14.38
CA VAL A 12 4.57 -12.17 13.12
C VAL A 12 5.84 -11.33 13.14
N LEU A 13 5.76 -10.06 13.51
CA LEU A 13 6.91 -9.14 13.56
C LEU A 13 7.96 -9.60 14.59
N ASN A 14 7.53 -10.03 15.79
CA ASN A 14 8.44 -10.54 16.80
C ASN A 14 9.14 -11.82 16.34
N ALA A 15 8.42 -12.73 15.67
CA ALA A 15 9.01 -13.92 15.08
C ALA A 15 10.01 -13.56 13.97
N TYR A 16 9.64 -12.64 13.08
CA TYR A 16 10.53 -12.15 12.02
C TYR A 16 11.82 -11.56 12.60
N ILE A 17 11.72 -10.66 13.58
CA ILE A 17 12.88 -10.04 14.23
C ILE A 17 13.77 -11.08 14.89
N SER A 18 13.20 -12.06 15.60
CA SER A 18 13.97 -13.15 16.21
C SER A 18 14.73 -13.95 15.15
N LEU A 19 14.04 -14.40 14.09
CA LEU A 19 14.64 -15.20 13.03
C LEU A 19 15.76 -14.46 12.30
N VAL A 20 15.57 -13.16 12.01
CA VAL A 20 16.62 -12.33 11.40
C VAL A 20 17.81 -12.16 12.36
N ASN A 21 17.57 -11.91 13.65
CA ASN A 21 18.66 -11.72 14.61
C ASN A 21 19.44 -13.01 14.88
N ASP A 22 18.78 -14.16 14.90
CA ASP A 22 19.42 -15.46 15.09
C ASP A 22 20.27 -15.83 13.86
N ALA A 23 19.77 -15.57 12.64
CA ALA A 23 20.44 -15.95 11.40
C ALA A 23 21.47 -14.92 10.92
N LEU A 24 21.22 -13.63 11.14
CA LEU A 24 22.03 -12.50 10.68
C LEU A 24 22.23 -11.47 11.81
N PRO A 25 22.97 -11.82 12.88
CA PRO A 25 23.13 -10.96 14.05
C PRO A 25 23.65 -9.56 13.68
N GLY A 26 22.95 -8.52 14.14
CA GLY A 26 23.33 -7.13 13.93
C GLY A 26 23.07 -6.58 12.52
N LEU A 27 22.45 -7.35 11.62
CA LEU A 27 22.06 -6.85 10.30
C LEU A 27 20.89 -5.86 10.41
N LEU A 28 19.84 -6.19 11.17
CA LEU A 28 18.63 -5.38 11.28
C LEU A 28 18.85 -4.21 12.26
N ALA A 29 19.03 -3.00 11.72
CA ALA A 29 19.24 -1.77 12.49
C ALA A 29 17.94 -0.99 12.75
N GLY A 30 16.88 -1.26 11.99
CA GLY A 30 15.56 -0.67 12.18
C GLY A 30 14.48 -1.41 11.42
N LEU A 31 13.24 -1.30 11.90
CA LEU A 31 12.07 -1.90 11.27
C LEU A 31 10.88 -0.98 11.47
N TYR A 32 10.29 -0.56 10.36
CA TYR A 32 9.21 0.42 10.32
C TYR A 32 8.04 -0.10 9.52
N LEU A 33 6.83 0.16 10.00
CA LEU A 33 5.60 -0.18 9.29
C LEU A 33 5.03 1.07 8.62
N HIS A 34 4.52 0.88 7.41
CA HIS A 34 3.76 1.89 6.69
C HIS A 34 2.42 1.32 6.19
N GLY A 35 1.88 1.90 5.13
CA GLY A 35 0.70 1.38 4.44
C GLY A 35 -0.52 1.23 5.34
N SER A 36 -1.21 0.10 5.24
CA SER A 36 -2.52 -0.09 5.89
C SER A 36 -2.46 -0.07 7.42
N LEU A 37 -1.37 -0.58 8.01
CA LEU A 37 -1.12 -0.57 9.46
C LEU A 37 -0.94 0.85 9.98
N ALA A 38 -0.05 1.63 9.34
CA ALA A 38 0.18 3.03 9.69
C ALA A 38 -1.09 3.90 9.54
N LEU A 39 -1.95 3.57 8.58
CA LEU A 39 -3.21 4.28 8.33
C LEU A 39 -4.38 3.76 9.19
N GLY A 40 -4.15 2.84 10.14
CA GLY A 40 -5.18 2.32 11.04
C GLY A 40 -6.28 1.53 10.31
N ALA A 41 -5.96 0.92 9.18
CA ALA A 41 -6.90 0.27 8.27
C ALA A 41 -6.43 -1.12 7.81
N TYR A 42 -5.61 -1.78 8.64
CA TYR A 42 -5.18 -3.15 8.41
C TYR A 42 -6.37 -4.11 8.47
N ASN A 43 -6.54 -4.90 7.41
CA ASN A 43 -7.48 -6.00 7.33
C ASN A 43 -6.68 -7.31 7.14
N PRO A 44 -6.69 -8.24 8.12
CA PRO A 44 -5.93 -9.49 8.06
C PRO A 44 -6.17 -10.35 6.81
N GLY A 45 -7.34 -10.26 6.18
CA GLY A 45 -7.66 -11.07 4.99
C GLY A 45 -7.32 -10.40 3.65
N LEU A 46 -6.93 -9.13 3.65
CA LEU A 46 -6.79 -8.33 2.42
C LEU A 46 -5.62 -7.33 2.45
N SER A 47 -4.86 -7.29 3.54
CA SER A 47 -3.79 -6.31 3.73
C SER A 47 -2.51 -7.01 4.05
N ASP A 48 -1.48 -6.53 3.40
CA ASP A 48 -0.12 -6.95 3.63
C ASP A 48 0.44 -6.18 4.84
N ILE A 49 1.52 -6.72 5.39
CA ILE A 49 2.32 -6.11 6.45
C ILE A 49 3.45 -5.37 5.73
N ASP A 50 3.15 -4.14 5.36
CA ASP A 50 4.07 -3.23 4.68
C ASP A 50 5.20 -2.77 5.60
N PHE A 51 6.45 -3.08 5.27
CA PHE A 51 7.60 -2.72 6.08
C PHE A 51 8.77 -2.09 5.30
N ILE A 52 9.55 -1.27 6.02
CA ILE A 52 10.89 -0.86 5.62
C ILE A 52 11.86 -1.37 6.68
N ALA A 53 12.78 -2.24 6.27
CA ALA A 53 13.87 -2.73 7.10
C ALA A 53 15.11 -1.89 6.82
N ILE A 54 15.72 -1.36 7.87
CA ILE A 54 17.01 -0.69 7.76
C ILE A 54 18.10 -1.66 8.14
N THR A 55 19.04 -1.89 7.23
CA THR A 55 20.19 -2.75 7.45
C THR A 55 21.41 -1.93 7.86
N SER A 56 22.21 -2.46 8.78
CA SER A 56 23.45 -1.82 9.28
C SER A 56 24.53 -1.70 8.20
N ARG A 57 24.47 -2.58 7.19
CA ARG A 57 25.34 -2.61 6.00
C ARG A 57 24.53 -3.10 4.80
N ARG A 58 25.09 -2.98 3.60
CA ARG A 58 24.49 -3.62 2.41
C ARG A 58 24.45 -5.14 2.59
N CYS A 59 23.36 -5.75 2.17
CA CYS A 59 23.23 -7.20 2.13
C CYS A 59 24.17 -7.77 1.06
N THR A 60 24.95 -8.76 1.45
CA THR A 60 25.70 -9.63 0.56
C THR A 60 24.76 -10.68 -0.05
N PRO A 61 25.17 -11.40 -1.11
CA PRO A 61 24.40 -12.53 -1.64
C PRO A 61 24.04 -13.56 -0.57
N SER A 62 24.96 -13.87 0.34
CA SER A 62 24.73 -14.81 1.45
C SER A 62 23.66 -14.32 2.44
N ASP A 63 23.64 -13.01 2.74
CA ASP A 63 22.59 -12.44 3.59
C ASP A 63 21.22 -12.58 2.91
N ILE A 64 21.16 -12.35 1.59
CA ILE A 64 19.92 -12.45 0.82
C ILE A 64 19.40 -13.90 0.80
N ASP A 65 20.28 -14.88 0.61
CA ASP A 65 19.93 -16.29 0.70
C ASP A 65 19.42 -16.66 2.10
N THR A 66 20.03 -16.10 3.14
CA THR A 66 19.57 -16.30 4.51
C THR A 66 18.22 -15.64 4.76
N LEU A 67 17.98 -14.43 4.22
CA LEU A 67 16.69 -13.74 4.29
C LEU A 67 15.58 -14.52 3.55
N ARG A 68 15.89 -15.22 2.46
CA ARG A 68 14.95 -16.15 1.80
C ARG A 68 14.50 -17.25 2.75
N VAL A 69 15.45 -17.88 3.45
CA VAL A 69 15.14 -18.93 4.43
C VAL A 69 14.29 -18.37 5.57
N VAL A 70 14.65 -17.20 6.11
CA VAL A 70 13.87 -16.53 7.17
C VAL A 70 12.43 -16.27 6.73
N HIS A 71 12.23 -15.69 5.56
CA HIS A 71 10.89 -15.42 5.03
C HIS A 71 10.11 -16.69 4.74
N HIS A 72 10.77 -17.74 4.23
CA HIS A 72 10.14 -19.03 4.03
C HIS A 72 9.61 -19.63 5.34
N MET A 73 10.44 -19.67 6.39
CA MET A 73 10.01 -20.14 7.72
C MET A 73 8.87 -19.31 8.30
N LEU A 74 8.88 -17.99 8.05
CA LEU A 74 7.83 -17.11 8.51
C LEU A 74 6.50 -17.39 7.79
N ILE A 75 6.53 -17.58 6.47
CA ILE A 75 5.37 -17.94 5.65
C ILE A 75 4.81 -19.31 6.07
N GLU A 76 5.67 -20.29 6.34
CA GLU A 76 5.24 -21.60 6.85
C GLU A 76 4.53 -21.48 8.21
N ARG A 77 5.05 -20.65 9.11
CA ARG A 77 4.49 -20.44 10.45
C ARG A 77 3.23 -19.57 10.45
N TYR A 78 3.15 -18.60 9.54
CA TYR A 78 2.07 -17.61 9.46
C TYR A 78 1.59 -17.44 8.01
N PRO A 79 0.93 -18.45 7.41
CA PRO A 79 0.60 -18.46 5.97
C PRO A 79 -0.44 -17.39 5.56
N GLN A 80 -1.10 -16.76 6.53
CA GLN A 80 -2.05 -15.67 6.29
C GLN A 80 -1.38 -14.29 6.38
N ALA A 81 -0.13 -14.21 6.85
CA ALA A 81 0.60 -12.95 6.99
C ALA A 81 1.49 -12.74 5.75
N GLN A 82 1.13 -11.75 4.94
CA GLN A 82 1.91 -11.36 3.78
C GLN A 82 2.83 -10.22 4.19
N LEU A 83 4.14 -10.46 4.26
CA LEU A 83 5.13 -9.41 4.50
C LEU A 83 5.59 -8.88 3.16
N GLU A 84 5.48 -7.56 2.99
CA GLU A 84 5.96 -6.86 1.79
C GLU A 84 6.84 -5.70 2.24
N GLY A 85 8.00 -5.57 1.60
CA GLY A 85 8.91 -4.54 2.05
C GLY A 85 10.29 -4.57 1.43
N SER A 86 11.04 -3.52 1.75
CA SER A 86 12.37 -3.24 1.19
C SER A 86 13.44 -3.18 2.28
N TYR A 87 14.65 -3.63 1.95
CA TYR A 87 15.84 -3.57 2.80
C TYR A 87 16.74 -2.42 2.35
N LEU A 88 16.85 -1.38 3.16
CA LEU A 88 17.53 -0.13 2.82
C LEU A 88 18.61 0.23 3.84
N GLN A 89 19.48 1.18 3.50
CA GLN A 89 20.36 1.82 4.47
C GLN A 89 19.75 3.15 4.96
N TRP A 90 20.22 3.65 6.12
CA TRP A 90 19.74 4.92 6.69
C TRP A 90 19.81 6.10 5.71
N HIS A 91 20.83 6.14 4.85
CA HIS A 91 21.02 7.22 3.89
C HIS A 91 20.06 7.17 2.69
N ASP A 92 19.35 6.06 2.50
CA ASP A 92 18.37 5.87 1.41
C ASP A 92 16.96 6.36 1.80
N LEU A 93 16.71 6.59 3.10
CA LEU A 93 15.40 7.03 3.58
C LEU A 93 14.96 8.35 2.96
N GLY A 94 13.74 8.36 2.42
CA GLY A 94 13.13 9.54 1.82
C GLY A 94 13.63 9.87 0.41
N ARG A 95 14.53 9.07 -0.15
CA ARG A 95 15.02 9.25 -1.52
C ARG A 95 14.10 8.59 -2.55
N SER A 96 14.06 9.12 -3.76
CA SER A 96 13.32 8.54 -4.87
C SER A 96 14.03 7.31 -5.43
N GLU A 97 13.28 6.36 -6.02
CA GLU A 97 13.82 5.09 -6.55
C GLU A 97 14.95 5.32 -7.57
N ASP A 98 14.87 6.36 -8.39
CA ASP A 98 15.87 6.73 -9.39
C ASP A 98 17.17 7.29 -8.78
N THR A 99 17.18 7.56 -7.49
CA THR A 99 18.32 8.17 -6.76
C THR A 99 18.98 7.22 -5.76
N ILE A 100 18.45 6.00 -5.60
CA ILE A 100 19.02 4.96 -4.76
C ILE A 100 19.44 3.75 -5.61
N PRO A 101 20.51 3.03 -5.24
CA PRO A 101 20.85 1.78 -5.93
C PRO A 101 19.76 0.73 -5.73
N PRO A 102 19.60 -0.21 -6.68
CA PRO A 102 18.73 -1.35 -6.51
C PRO A 102 19.02 -2.10 -5.21
N HIS A 103 17.98 -2.57 -4.54
CA HIS A 103 18.07 -3.14 -3.20
C HIS A 103 17.25 -4.43 -3.07
N PRO A 104 17.54 -5.26 -2.05
CA PRO A 104 16.74 -6.44 -1.77
C PRO A 104 15.34 -6.03 -1.30
N HIS A 105 14.34 -6.79 -1.72
CA HIS A 105 12.96 -6.59 -1.31
C HIS A 105 12.20 -7.92 -1.33
N ILE A 106 11.08 -7.96 -0.63
CA ILE A 106 10.11 -9.06 -0.69
C ILE A 106 8.80 -8.54 -1.25
N HIS A 107 8.25 -9.29 -2.20
CA HIS A 107 6.96 -9.05 -2.83
C HIS A 107 6.33 -10.40 -3.17
N ASP A 108 5.03 -10.56 -2.94
CA ASP A 108 4.31 -11.83 -3.20
C ASP A 108 5.01 -13.07 -2.57
N GLY A 109 5.62 -12.89 -1.39
CA GLY A 109 6.34 -13.95 -0.67
C GLY A 109 7.69 -14.33 -1.26
N ILE A 110 8.19 -13.62 -2.28
CA ILE A 110 9.46 -13.91 -2.95
C ILE A 110 10.49 -12.82 -2.59
N VAL A 111 11.66 -13.24 -2.08
CA VAL A 111 12.77 -12.32 -1.83
C VAL A 111 13.63 -12.16 -3.09
N HIS A 112 13.59 -10.95 -3.63
CA HIS A 112 14.40 -10.50 -4.75
C HIS A 112 15.72 -9.93 -4.25
N ALA A 113 16.82 -10.32 -4.90
CA ALA A 113 18.16 -9.87 -4.51
C ALA A 113 18.45 -8.41 -4.86
N SER A 114 17.77 -7.88 -5.88
CA SER A 114 18.00 -6.56 -6.44
C SER A 114 16.76 -6.11 -7.21
N GLY A 115 16.38 -4.86 -7.04
CA GLY A 115 15.31 -4.20 -7.79
C GLY A 115 14.75 -3.02 -6.99
N TYR A 116 13.51 -2.62 -7.33
CA TYR A 116 12.78 -1.55 -6.66
C TYR A 116 11.39 -2.06 -6.34
N HIS A 117 10.91 -1.80 -5.13
CA HIS A 117 9.60 -2.21 -4.69
C HIS A 117 9.06 -1.28 -3.61
N ASP A 118 7.87 -0.75 -3.84
CA ASP A 118 7.04 0.00 -2.90
C ASP A 118 7.74 1.16 -2.16
N ILE A 119 8.76 1.75 -2.77
CA ILE A 119 9.42 2.96 -2.29
C ILE A 119 9.06 4.11 -3.21
N ASN A 120 8.14 4.97 -2.78
CA ASN A 120 7.79 6.15 -3.55
C ASN A 120 7.36 7.27 -2.61
N ALA A 121 7.04 8.43 -3.18
CA ALA A 121 6.63 9.59 -2.41
C ALA A 121 5.40 9.33 -1.52
N VAL A 122 4.48 8.42 -1.91
CA VAL A 122 3.35 7.99 -1.06
C VAL A 122 3.86 7.22 0.15
N THR A 123 4.75 6.25 -0.05
CA THR A 123 5.39 5.48 1.04
C THR A 123 6.09 6.41 2.02
N TRP A 124 6.89 7.36 1.53
CA TRP A 124 7.61 8.31 2.35
C TRP A 124 6.70 9.26 3.11
N TRP A 125 5.62 9.73 2.49
CA TRP A 125 4.64 10.57 3.16
C TRP A 125 3.97 9.81 4.29
N VAL A 126 3.53 8.57 4.04
CA VAL A 126 2.90 7.73 5.06
C VAL A 126 3.88 7.43 6.18
N LEU A 127 5.11 7.03 5.88
CA LEU A 127 6.12 6.74 6.89
C LEU A 127 6.39 7.95 7.80
N LYS A 128 6.59 9.14 7.21
CA LYS A 128 6.89 10.37 7.95
C LYS A 128 5.73 10.85 8.83
N HIS A 129 4.48 10.69 8.37
CA HIS A 129 3.30 11.26 9.05
C HIS A 129 2.52 10.25 9.88
N ARG A 130 2.65 8.96 9.61
CA ARG A 130 1.82 7.88 10.18
C ARG A 130 2.60 6.60 10.49
N GLY A 131 3.87 6.52 10.08
CA GLY A 131 4.67 5.31 10.22
C GLY A 131 4.82 4.86 11.67
N ILE A 132 4.93 3.55 11.86
CA ILE A 132 5.09 2.93 13.17
C ILE A 132 6.52 2.41 13.28
N ALA A 133 7.25 2.83 14.30
CA ALA A 133 8.54 2.23 14.64
C ALA A 133 8.32 0.94 15.42
N VAL A 134 8.79 -0.18 14.87
CA VAL A 134 8.86 -1.47 15.57
C VAL A 134 10.24 -1.62 16.20
N LEU A 135 11.29 -1.26 15.45
CA LEU A 135 12.66 -1.20 15.92
C LEU A 135 13.30 0.10 15.45
N GLY A 136 13.93 0.83 16.37
CA GLY A 136 14.64 2.08 16.09
C GLY A 136 13.85 3.35 16.47
N PRO A 137 14.41 4.54 16.20
CA PRO A 137 13.79 5.82 16.50
C PRO A 137 12.50 6.08 15.72
N SER A 138 11.63 6.92 16.26
CA SER A 138 10.38 7.31 15.59
C SER A 138 10.61 7.90 14.18
N PRO A 139 9.89 7.43 13.13
CA PRO A 139 10.05 7.93 11.77
C PRO A 139 9.62 9.38 11.60
N HIS A 140 8.83 9.91 12.54
CA HIS A 140 8.47 11.33 12.59
C HIS A 140 9.68 12.26 12.69
N HIS A 141 10.82 11.77 13.22
CA HIS A 141 12.05 12.56 13.33
C HIS A 141 12.99 12.41 12.12
N PHE A 142 12.67 11.56 11.15
CA PHE A 142 13.52 11.40 9.96
C PHE A 142 13.49 12.63 9.07
N ALA A 143 14.63 12.96 8.47
CA ALA A 143 14.76 14.05 7.50
C ALA A 143 14.21 13.66 6.12
N ILE A 144 13.00 13.11 6.10
CA ILE A 144 12.26 12.77 4.87
C ILE A 144 11.55 14.04 4.41
N GLN A 145 11.91 14.51 3.22
CA GLN A 145 11.21 15.59 2.53
C GLN A 145 10.37 14.98 1.42
N VAL A 146 9.06 15.16 1.50
CA VAL A 146 8.14 14.82 0.41
C VAL A 146 7.65 16.13 -0.18
N ASP A 147 8.08 16.40 -1.40
CA ASP A 147 7.46 17.45 -2.19
C ASP A 147 6.04 17.02 -2.55
N LEU A 148 5.07 17.71 -1.96
CA LEU A 148 3.67 17.39 -2.13
C LEU A 148 3.20 17.69 -3.56
N ASP A 149 3.76 18.70 -4.22
CA ASP A 149 3.36 19.03 -5.59
C ASP A 149 3.93 17.99 -6.58
N ASP A 150 5.17 17.51 -6.37
CA ASP A 150 5.71 16.36 -7.13
C ASP A 150 4.90 15.08 -6.88
N LEU A 151 4.53 14.79 -5.63
CA LEU A 151 3.66 13.66 -5.27
C LEU A 151 2.35 13.74 -6.05
N LEU A 152 1.66 14.89 -6.00
CA LEU A 152 0.39 15.09 -6.70
C LEU A 152 0.59 14.92 -8.20
N GLY A 153 1.62 15.53 -8.79
CA GLY A 153 1.95 15.38 -10.22
C GLY A 153 2.13 13.92 -10.65
N ARG A 154 2.86 13.11 -9.86
CA ARG A 154 3.02 11.67 -10.11
C ARG A 154 1.72 10.89 -9.95
N MET A 155 0.88 11.25 -8.97
CA MET A 155 -0.44 10.66 -8.77
C MET A 155 -1.39 10.99 -9.93
N HIS A 156 -1.36 12.23 -10.45
CA HIS A 156 -2.07 12.61 -11.68
C HIS A 156 -1.59 11.78 -12.87
N HIS A 157 -0.29 11.61 -13.05
CA HIS A 157 0.24 10.74 -14.09
C HIS A 157 -0.27 9.29 -13.93
N ASN A 158 -0.19 8.72 -12.72
CA ASN A 158 -0.66 7.37 -12.43
C ASN A 158 -2.17 7.20 -12.70
N LEU A 159 -2.99 8.19 -12.34
CA LEU A 159 -4.42 8.22 -12.66
C LEU A 159 -4.67 8.18 -14.18
N ASN A 160 -3.87 8.93 -14.93
CA ASN A 160 -4.00 9.08 -16.38
C ASN A 160 -3.32 7.99 -17.21
N THR A 161 -2.51 7.12 -16.59
CA THR A 161 -1.83 6.02 -17.29
C THR A 161 -2.23 4.66 -16.76
N TYR A 162 -2.11 4.40 -15.46
CA TYR A 162 -2.42 3.10 -14.87
C TYR A 162 -3.94 2.94 -14.64
N TRP A 163 -4.59 3.90 -13.98
CA TRP A 163 -6.01 3.76 -13.62
C TRP A 163 -6.94 3.87 -14.82
N VAL A 164 -6.64 4.75 -15.79
CA VAL A 164 -7.43 4.87 -17.02
C VAL A 164 -7.56 3.54 -17.78
N ARG A 165 -6.56 2.65 -17.69
CA ARG A 165 -6.57 1.35 -18.35
C ARG A 165 -7.64 0.41 -17.79
N PHE A 166 -8.09 0.59 -16.55
CA PHE A 166 -9.27 -0.12 -16.02
C PHE A 166 -10.59 0.30 -16.70
N THR A 167 -10.55 1.31 -17.57
CA THR A 167 -11.71 1.79 -18.33
C THR A 167 -11.62 1.53 -19.84
N THR A 168 -10.45 1.12 -20.33
CA THR A 168 -10.16 0.97 -21.76
C THR A 168 -9.60 -0.40 -22.15
N GLU A 169 -8.86 -1.09 -21.27
CA GLU A 169 -8.22 -2.37 -21.58
C GLU A 169 -9.11 -3.56 -21.19
N PRO A 170 -9.48 -4.47 -22.13
CA PRO A 170 -10.37 -5.59 -21.84
C PRO A 170 -9.92 -6.49 -20.69
N ARG A 171 -8.61 -6.76 -20.58
CA ARG A 171 -8.05 -7.60 -19.51
C ARG A 171 -8.25 -6.99 -18.12
N ARG A 172 -8.09 -5.68 -17.98
CA ARG A 172 -8.31 -4.97 -16.70
C ARG A 172 -9.80 -4.78 -16.42
N MET A 173 -10.62 -4.56 -17.44
CA MET A 173 -12.07 -4.50 -17.28
C MET A 173 -12.63 -5.85 -16.81
N ALA A 174 -12.05 -6.98 -17.24
CA ALA A 174 -12.45 -8.29 -16.75
C ALA A 174 -12.24 -8.46 -15.24
N TRP A 175 -11.25 -7.78 -14.63
CA TRP A 175 -11.07 -7.78 -13.17
C TRP A 175 -12.26 -7.15 -12.43
N LEU A 176 -12.98 -6.22 -13.05
CA LEU A 176 -14.17 -5.60 -12.44
C LEU A 176 -15.34 -6.58 -12.29
N LEU A 177 -15.26 -7.78 -12.87
CA LEU A 177 -16.24 -8.85 -12.65
C LEU A 177 -16.03 -9.54 -11.29
N ASP A 178 -14.85 -9.40 -10.68
CA ASP A 178 -14.51 -10.01 -9.40
C ASP A 178 -14.64 -9.02 -8.23
N ASP A 179 -14.91 -9.53 -7.03
CA ASP A 179 -15.06 -8.71 -5.82
C ASP A 179 -13.74 -8.00 -5.45
N TYR A 180 -12.62 -8.70 -5.54
CA TYR A 180 -11.30 -8.12 -5.29
C TYR A 180 -11.00 -6.98 -6.26
N GLY A 181 -11.28 -7.19 -7.55
CA GLY A 181 -11.06 -6.17 -8.58
C GLY A 181 -11.95 -4.93 -8.39
N ILE A 182 -13.20 -5.10 -7.95
CA ILE A 182 -14.10 -3.98 -7.62
C ILE A 182 -13.54 -3.12 -6.50
N GLN A 183 -13.23 -3.71 -5.33
CA GLN A 183 -12.69 -2.92 -4.22
C GLN A 183 -11.35 -2.28 -4.57
N TRP A 184 -10.51 -3.00 -5.33
CA TRP A 184 -9.19 -2.50 -5.73
C TRP A 184 -9.30 -1.27 -6.62
N ALA A 185 -10.13 -1.35 -7.67
CA ALA A 185 -10.24 -0.28 -8.65
C ALA A 185 -11.01 0.93 -8.09
N VAL A 186 -12.19 0.70 -7.50
CA VAL A 186 -13.04 1.78 -6.97
C VAL A 186 -12.35 2.51 -5.83
N LEU A 187 -11.84 1.80 -4.82
CA LEU A 187 -11.17 2.45 -3.69
C LEU A 187 -9.79 2.98 -4.08
N GLY A 188 -9.14 2.38 -5.08
CA GLY A 188 -7.88 2.86 -5.65
C GLY A 188 -7.99 4.26 -6.22
N VAL A 189 -8.96 4.51 -7.11
CA VAL A 189 -9.18 5.87 -7.65
C VAL A 189 -9.73 6.84 -6.61
N LEU A 190 -10.51 6.36 -5.64
CA LEU A 190 -11.02 7.21 -4.56
C LEU A 190 -9.93 7.67 -3.60
N ARG A 191 -8.86 6.89 -3.39
CA ARG A 191 -7.67 7.37 -2.67
C ARG A 191 -7.02 8.54 -3.41
N GLN A 192 -6.92 8.47 -4.74
CA GLN A 192 -6.39 9.58 -5.54
C GLN A 192 -7.30 10.82 -5.40
N PHE A 193 -8.61 10.63 -5.55
CA PHE A 193 -9.62 11.68 -5.39
C PHE A 193 -9.53 12.38 -4.02
N TYR A 194 -9.38 11.62 -2.93
CA TYR A 194 -9.16 12.17 -1.60
C TYR A 194 -7.85 12.98 -1.56
N THR A 195 -6.75 12.42 -2.08
CA THR A 195 -5.44 13.07 -2.00
C THR A 195 -5.37 14.38 -2.75
N PHE A 196 -6.00 14.50 -3.92
CA PHE A 196 -6.05 15.77 -4.65
C PHE A 196 -6.85 16.85 -3.91
N ARG A 197 -7.92 16.46 -3.20
CA ARG A 197 -8.80 17.42 -2.49
C ARG A 197 -8.23 17.84 -1.14
N GLU A 198 -7.79 16.86 -0.36
CA GLU A 198 -7.39 17.06 1.03
C GLU A 198 -5.88 17.22 1.18
N ARG A 199 -5.12 17.10 0.08
CA ARG A 199 -3.65 17.22 0.08
C ARG A 199 -2.99 16.30 1.12
N ALA A 200 -3.58 15.11 1.31
CA ALA A 200 -3.19 14.13 2.32
C ALA A 200 -3.45 12.69 1.84
N ILE A 201 -2.81 11.69 2.46
CA ILE A 201 -2.98 10.28 2.12
C ILE A 201 -3.85 9.59 3.16
N THR A 202 -4.79 8.78 2.70
CA THR A 202 -5.70 8.02 3.55
C THR A 202 -5.83 6.56 3.09
N SER A 203 -6.51 5.74 3.90
CA SER A 203 -6.76 4.33 3.60
C SER A 203 -7.83 4.14 2.52
N LYS A 204 -7.89 2.93 1.92
CA LYS A 204 -8.91 2.57 0.91
C LYS A 204 -10.33 2.76 1.46
N THR A 205 -10.60 2.24 2.66
CA THR A 205 -11.90 2.33 3.33
C THR A 205 -12.27 3.78 3.64
N ALA A 206 -11.35 4.56 4.22
CA ALA A 206 -11.61 5.96 4.57
C ALA A 206 -11.86 6.82 3.32
N ALA A 207 -11.13 6.59 2.22
CA ALA A 207 -11.37 7.26 0.95
C ALA A 207 -12.76 6.92 0.37
N GLY A 208 -13.18 5.65 0.47
CA GLY A 208 -14.53 5.22 0.10
C GLY A 208 -15.62 5.96 0.89
N MET A 209 -15.50 5.96 2.22
CA MET A 209 -16.46 6.64 3.10
C MET A 209 -16.49 8.17 2.87
N TYR A 210 -15.32 8.79 2.70
CA TYR A 210 -15.22 10.21 2.37
C TYR A 210 -15.96 10.54 1.06
N ALA A 211 -15.80 9.71 0.02
CA ALA A 211 -16.38 9.97 -1.30
C ALA A 211 -17.91 9.99 -1.31
N LEU A 212 -18.59 9.34 -0.36
CA LEU A 212 -20.05 9.38 -0.24
C LEU A 212 -20.58 10.82 -0.03
N ALA A 213 -19.81 11.71 0.59
CA ALA A 213 -20.20 13.11 0.79
C ALA A 213 -20.00 13.99 -0.44
N TYR A 214 -19.16 13.56 -1.40
CA TYR A 214 -18.71 14.38 -2.53
C TYR A 214 -19.08 13.83 -3.91
N THR A 215 -19.73 12.66 -3.95
CA THR A 215 -20.18 12.04 -5.20
C THR A 215 -21.71 12.01 -5.27
N PRO A 216 -22.31 12.10 -6.47
CA PRO A 216 -23.76 11.96 -6.64
C PRO A 216 -24.29 10.65 -6.07
N ARG A 217 -25.49 10.69 -5.48
CA ARG A 217 -26.14 9.54 -4.81
C ARG A 217 -26.22 8.28 -5.66
N GLN A 218 -26.30 8.42 -6.98
CA GLN A 218 -26.35 7.28 -7.91
C GLN A 218 -25.12 6.36 -7.80
N TRP A 219 -23.97 6.86 -7.33
CA TRP A 219 -22.74 6.07 -7.19
C TRP A 219 -22.54 5.48 -5.78
N HIS A 220 -23.38 5.85 -4.81
CA HIS A 220 -23.19 5.46 -3.41
C HIS A 220 -23.27 3.95 -3.21
N GLN A 221 -24.13 3.26 -3.97
CA GLN A 221 -24.25 1.81 -3.92
C GLN A 221 -22.95 1.12 -4.32
N LEU A 222 -22.31 1.55 -5.41
CA LEU A 222 -21.02 1.01 -5.85
C LEU A 222 -19.89 1.30 -4.85
N ILE A 223 -19.85 2.51 -4.31
CA ILE A 223 -18.84 2.89 -3.32
C ILE A 223 -18.99 2.04 -2.06
N GLN A 224 -20.24 1.88 -1.57
CA GLN A 224 -20.54 1.06 -0.41
C GLN A 224 -20.26 -0.42 -0.67
N GLU A 225 -20.54 -0.92 -1.86
CA GLU A 225 -20.17 -2.29 -2.28
C GLU A 225 -18.67 -2.51 -2.17
N ALA A 226 -17.86 -1.59 -2.72
CA ALA A 226 -16.41 -1.67 -2.65
C ALA A 226 -15.88 -1.62 -1.20
N VAL A 227 -16.46 -0.74 -0.36
CA VAL A 227 -16.15 -0.67 1.08
C VAL A 227 -16.53 -1.96 1.79
N ASN A 228 -17.72 -2.50 1.53
CA ASN A 228 -18.22 -3.73 2.15
C ASN A 228 -17.31 -4.91 1.84
N ILE A 229 -16.92 -5.07 0.57
CA ILE A 229 -15.96 -6.10 0.15
C ILE A 229 -14.63 -5.92 0.89
N ARG A 230 -14.11 -4.68 0.96
CA ARG A 230 -12.85 -4.38 1.66
C ARG A 230 -12.92 -4.65 3.16
N MET A 231 -14.10 -4.58 3.76
CA MET A 231 -14.33 -4.90 5.17
C MET A 231 -14.66 -6.38 5.42
N GLY A 232 -14.63 -7.22 4.38
CA GLY A 232 -14.85 -8.67 4.48
C GLY A 232 -16.33 -9.09 4.43
N SER A 233 -17.24 -8.17 4.10
CA SER A 233 -18.64 -8.52 3.88
C SER A 233 -18.80 -9.29 2.56
N ARG A 234 -19.52 -10.42 2.61
CA ARG A 234 -19.79 -11.28 1.46
C ARG A 234 -21.12 -10.97 0.77
N ALA A 235 -21.98 -10.17 1.39
CA ALA A 235 -23.29 -9.83 0.84
C ALA A 235 -23.14 -8.70 -0.18
N SER A 236 -23.27 -9.02 -1.46
CA SER A 236 -23.25 -8.02 -2.54
C SER A 236 -24.54 -7.21 -2.58
N LEU A 237 -24.41 -5.90 -2.79
CA LEU A 237 -25.50 -4.98 -3.10
C LEU A 237 -25.99 -5.12 -4.55
N TYR A 238 -25.33 -5.93 -5.36
CA TYR A 238 -25.62 -6.10 -6.78
C TYR A 238 -26.16 -7.50 -7.08
N ARG A 239 -27.20 -7.58 -7.92
CA ARG A 239 -27.72 -8.86 -8.43
C ARG A 239 -26.90 -9.42 -9.61
N SER A 240 -26.12 -8.58 -10.27
CA SER A 240 -25.34 -8.95 -11.45
C SER A 240 -23.93 -8.36 -11.40
N ARG A 241 -22.92 -9.24 -11.48
CA ARG A 241 -21.51 -8.86 -11.56
C ARG A 241 -21.21 -8.04 -12.83
N ILE A 242 -21.93 -8.30 -13.93
CA ILE A 242 -21.79 -7.57 -15.18
C ILE A 242 -22.29 -6.14 -15.03
N VAL A 243 -23.49 -5.95 -14.44
CA VAL A 243 -24.04 -4.61 -14.19
C VAL A 243 -23.11 -3.83 -13.26
N ARG A 244 -22.64 -4.47 -12.17
CA ARG A 244 -21.67 -3.89 -11.24
C ARG A 244 -20.37 -3.47 -11.95
N ALA A 245 -19.84 -4.30 -12.84
CA ALA A 245 -18.62 -3.99 -13.60
C ALA A 245 -18.81 -2.81 -14.57
N ILE A 246 -19.96 -2.73 -15.25
CA ILE A 246 -20.31 -1.62 -16.14
C ILE A 246 -20.42 -0.32 -15.35
N GLU A 247 -21.10 -0.35 -14.20
CA GLU A 247 -21.22 0.80 -13.31
C GLU A 247 -19.86 1.22 -12.75
N ALA A 248 -19.03 0.25 -12.32
CA ALA A 248 -17.67 0.49 -11.86
C ALA A 248 -16.85 1.21 -12.94
N ARG A 249 -16.86 0.72 -14.17
CA ARG A 249 -16.17 1.38 -15.28
C ARG A 249 -16.62 2.83 -15.48
N ALA A 250 -17.93 3.08 -15.50
CA ALA A 250 -18.48 4.43 -15.66
C ALA A 250 -18.08 5.35 -14.49
N PHE A 251 -18.08 4.83 -13.27
CA PHE A 251 -17.64 5.55 -12.09
C PHE A 251 -16.14 5.89 -12.13
N LEU A 252 -15.28 4.95 -12.53
CA LEU A 252 -13.85 5.20 -12.70
C LEU A 252 -13.62 6.35 -13.70
N GLN A 253 -14.34 6.36 -14.83
CA GLN A 253 -14.27 7.44 -15.82
C GLN A 253 -14.68 8.79 -15.24
N LEU A 254 -15.77 8.82 -14.45
CA LEU A 254 -16.23 10.03 -13.75
C LEU A 254 -15.16 10.59 -12.82
N ILE A 255 -14.60 9.75 -11.92
CA ILE A 255 -13.61 10.18 -10.94
C ILE A 255 -12.33 10.65 -11.64
N ILE A 256 -11.84 9.91 -12.65
CA ILE A 256 -10.68 10.31 -13.44
C ILE A 256 -10.91 11.68 -14.10
N ALA A 257 -12.10 11.91 -14.67
CA ALA A 257 -12.44 13.19 -15.29
C ALA A 257 -12.58 14.33 -14.26
N ALA A 258 -13.12 14.06 -13.07
CA ALA A 258 -13.24 15.04 -12.00
C ALA A 258 -11.87 15.48 -11.49
N CYS A 259 -10.94 14.55 -11.28
CA CYS A 259 -9.59 14.86 -10.83
C CYS A 259 -8.78 15.67 -11.85
N LYS A 260 -9.05 15.52 -13.16
CA LYS A 260 -8.42 16.36 -14.20
C LYS A 260 -8.81 17.84 -14.13
N LYS A 261 -10.01 18.15 -13.62
CA LYS A 261 -10.52 19.53 -13.62
C LYS A 261 -10.01 20.37 -12.46
N VAL A 262 -9.52 19.73 -11.39
CA VAL A 262 -9.07 20.42 -10.17
C VAL A 262 -7.72 21.12 -10.36
N ASP A 263 -6.92 20.74 -11.37
CA ASP A 263 -5.61 21.37 -11.67
C ASP A 263 -5.71 22.65 -12.52
N GLY A 264 -6.93 23.03 -12.94
CA GLY A 264 -7.17 24.14 -13.87
C GLY A 264 -7.91 25.33 -13.29
N SER A 265 -8.06 25.41 -11.96
CA SER A 265 -8.78 26.48 -11.25
C SER A 265 -7.94 27.14 -10.17
#